data_AF-A0AAN9NT77-F1
#
_entry.id   AF-A0AAN9NT77-F1
#
_cell.length_a   1.000
_cell.length_b   1.000
_cell.length_c   1.000
_cell.angle_alpha   90.00
_cell.angle_beta   90.00
_cell.angle_gamma   90.00
#
_symmetry.space_group_name_H-M   'P 1'
#
loop_
_entity.id
_entity.type
_entity.pdbx_description
1 polymer ?
#
loop_
_entity_poly.entity_id
_entity_poly.type
_entity_poly.pdbx_seq_one_letter_code
_entity_poly.pdbx_strand_id
1 'polypeptide(L)'
;MPYTVRENLSIGNIGDAAEILQNDPVHSVTHILSVLSSASISFFSEWRPSLSIPVKEITKVHVADAGAGAAKSALSSDKLLYSLEYAGRDLKLVRMAVPLRDTENENLLDYLEVCIDFIDRGRKEGSVLAHCFAGVSRSAAVITAYLMRTEHLSVEDALESLRQSCENVCPNDGFLEQLKLFEGMGFKVDHSSPIYKRFRLKLLGENHLSGLRIDSSKLGADPGMPVEISSGAEETTTVENNRRPTYRCRKCRRLVALHEHVIDHVPGEGETAFGWNKRRGGNPFNKSNESDCSSIFIEPLRWMKAVEEGALEGKLSCAHCDARLGYFTWAGLQCSCGSWITPAFQLHKSRIDISPM
;
A
#
# COMPACT_ATOMS: atom_id res chain seq x y z
N MET A 1 -4.31 13.74 29.23
CA MET A 1 -4.28 12.35 29.72
C MET A 1 -4.85 11.49 28.60
N PRO A 2 -4.10 10.49 28.13
CA PRO A 2 -4.56 9.54 27.12
C PRO A 2 -5.87 8.84 27.50
N TYR A 3 -6.65 8.45 26.50
CA TYR A 3 -7.84 7.63 26.68
C TYR A 3 -7.48 6.15 26.59
N THR A 4 -7.90 5.35 27.57
CA THR A 4 -7.71 3.90 27.54
C THR A 4 -8.67 3.25 26.55
N VAL A 5 -8.12 2.54 25.56
CA VAL A 5 -8.89 1.84 24.52
C VAL A 5 -9.13 0.39 24.95
N ARG A 6 -8.06 -0.28 25.37
CA ARG A 6 -8.06 -1.65 25.92
C ARG A 6 -7.01 -1.75 27.00
N GLU A 7 -6.96 -2.88 27.71
CA GLU A 7 -5.86 -3.18 28.61
C GLU A 7 -4.50 -2.98 27.90
N ASN A 8 -3.61 -2.21 28.51
CA ASN A 8 -2.28 -1.87 27.98
C ASN A 8 -2.26 -1.12 26.65
N LEU A 9 -3.39 -0.53 26.21
CA LEU A 9 -3.47 0.26 24.99
C LEU A 9 -4.25 1.56 25.21
N SER A 10 -3.58 2.69 24.97
CA SER A 10 -4.18 4.01 25.05
C SER A 10 -3.99 4.81 23.76
N ILE A 11 -4.94 5.70 23.47
CA ILE A 11 -4.86 6.69 22.39
C ILE A 11 -4.64 8.09 22.98
N GLY A 12 -3.78 8.89 22.36
CA GLY A 12 -3.52 10.26 22.78
C GLY A 12 -3.13 11.19 21.64
N ASN A 13 -2.80 12.42 21.99
CA ASN A 13 -2.27 13.43 21.07
C ASN A 13 -0.76 13.64 21.28
N ILE A 14 -0.17 14.56 20.51
CA ILE A 14 1.27 14.86 20.60
C ILE A 14 1.68 15.42 21.98
N GLY A 15 0.79 16.13 22.66
CA GLY A 15 1.02 16.63 24.02
C GLY A 15 1.12 15.52 25.05
N ASP A 16 0.22 14.54 24.99
CA ASP A 16 0.28 13.37 25.88
C ASP A 16 1.60 12.58 25.67
N ALA A 17 2.00 12.40 24.40
CA ALA A 17 3.27 11.73 24.07
C ALA A 17 4.49 12.52 24.55
N ALA A 18 4.47 13.85 24.39
CA ALA A 18 5.56 14.71 24.86
C ALA A 18 5.70 14.68 26.39
N GLU A 19 4.59 14.67 27.12
CA GLU A 19 4.59 14.56 28.58
C GLU A 19 5.24 13.25 29.04
N ILE A 20 4.88 12.13 28.42
CA ILE A 20 5.45 10.80 28.72
C ILE A 20 6.93 10.72 28.35
N LEU A 21 7.35 11.35 27.25
CA LEU A 21 8.76 11.36 26.82
C LEU A 21 9.65 12.22 27.73
N GLN A 22 9.11 13.26 28.38
CA GLN A 22 9.88 14.18 29.24
C GLN A 22 9.96 13.76 30.70
N ASN A 23 8.87 13.21 31.22
CA ASN A 23 8.75 12.86 32.61
C ASN A 23 9.19 11.41 32.83
N ASP A 24 9.62 11.07 34.04
CA ASP A 24 9.72 9.65 34.44
C ASP A 24 8.34 8.99 34.23
N PRO A 25 8.26 7.66 34.01
CA PRO A 25 7.01 6.97 33.78
C PRO A 25 6.14 6.99 35.05
N VAL A 26 5.51 8.12 35.33
CA VAL A 26 4.37 8.26 36.24
C VAL A 26 3.17 7.50 35.64
N HIS A 27 3.22 7.25 34.33
CA HIS A 27 2.28 6.45 33.56
C HIS A 27 2.97 5.16 33.11
N SER A 28 2.33 4.01 33.28
CA SER A 28 2.81 2.65 32.99
C SER A 28 3.18 2.36 31.52
N VAL A 29 3.30 3.40 30.68
CA VAL A 29 3.63 3.33 29.26
C VAL A 29 5.11 2.97 29.09
N THR A 30 5.34 1.98 28.24
CA THR A 30 6.68 1.47 27.88
C THR A 30 6.98 1.63 26.39
N HIS A 31 5.91 1.69 25.58
CA HIS A 31 5.95 1.73 24.13
C HIS A 31 5.15 2.93 23.60
N ILE A 32 5.67 3.62 22.60
CA ILE A 32 5.02 4.76 21.95
C ILE A 32 4.98 4.54 20.45
N LEU A 33 3.78 4.49 19.89
CA LEU A 33 3.54 4.52 18.45
C LEU A 33 3.23 5.96 18.02
N SER A 34 4.20 6.62 17.39
CA SER A 34 4.07 7.98 16.85
C SER A 34 3.72 7.94 15.37
N VAL A 35 2.47 8.27 15.02
CA VAL A 35 2.00 8.37 13.63
C VAL A 35 1.91 9.84 13.23
N LEU A 36 3.01 10.39 12.71
CA LEU A 36 3.20 11.83 12.45
C LEU A 36 3.67 12.06 11.02
N SER A 37 3.65 13.31 10.53
CA SER A 37 4.10 13.61 9.16
C SER A 37 5.63 13.48 8.97
N SER A 38 6.37 13.32 10.07
CA SER A 38 7.80 13.07 10.10
C SER A 38 8.11 12.00 11.14
N ALA A 39 9.04 11.10 10.82
CA ALA A 39 9.53 10.11 11.78
C ALA A 39 10.52 10.71 12.79
N SER A 40 11.15 11.83 12.45
CA SER A 40 12.20 12.46 13.27
C SER A 40 11.68 12.85 14.65
N ILE A 41 12.41 12.48 15.70
CA ILE A 41 12.11 12.93 17.06
C ILE A 41 12.18 14.46 17.19
N SER A 42 12.97 15.13 16.35
CA SER A 42 13.07 16.59 16.31
C SER A 42 11.74 17.27 15.98
N PHE A 43 10.76 16.54 15.42
CA PHE A 43 9.41 17.03 15.22
C PHE A 43 8.78 17.56 16.52
N PHE A 44 9.11 16.97 17.68
CA PHE A 44 8.65 17.48 18.97
C PHE A 44 9.27 18.85 19.31
N SER A 45 10.55 19.04 19.02
CA SER A 45 11.24 20.32 19.21
C SER A 45 10.77 21.39 18.20
N GLU A 46 10.44 21.00 16.97
CA GLU A 46 9.84 21.89 15.97
C GLU A 46 8.43 22.34 16.40
N TRP A 47 7.62 21.42 16.93
CA TRP A 47 6.29 21.71 17.46
C TRP A 47 6.35 22.56 18.74
N ARG A 48 7.29 22.27 19.64
CA ARG A 48 7.49 22.99 20.90
C ARG A 48 9.00 23.16 21.17
N PRO A 49 9.59 24.33 20.87
CA PRO A 49 11.05 24.56 20.95
C PRO A 49 11.70 24.31 22.32
N SER A 50 10.94 24.34 23.40
CA SER A 50 11.44 24.02 24.74
C SER A 50 11.58 22.52 25.02
N LEU A 51 11.12 21.65 24.10
CA LEU A 51 11.25 20.19 24.23
C LEU A 51 12.58 19.72 23.65
N SER A 52 13.35 19.01 24.47
CA SER A 52 14.49 18.21 24.03
C SER A 52 14.30 16.79 24.52
N ILE A 53 14.19 15.85 23.60
CA ILE A 53 13.91 14.45 23.91
C ILE A 53 15.14 13.64 23.51
N PRO A 54 15.85 13.03 24.47
CA PRO A 54 16.97 12.16 24.13
C PRO A 54 16.47 10.94 23.38
N VAL A 55 17.24 10.53 22.37
CA VAL A 55 16.91 9.42 21.48
C VAL A 55 18.17 8.59 21.18
N LYS A 56 17.98 7.30 20.99
CA LYS A 56 18.98 6.39 20.44
C LYS A 56 18.31 5.51 19.40
N GLU A 57 18.72 5.65 18.15
CA GLU A 57 18.20 4.84 17.05
C GLU A 57 18.49 3.34 17.28
N ILE A 58 17.48 2.52 17.01
CA ILE A 58 17.58 1.06 17.00
C ILE A 58 17.71 0.61 15.54
N THR A 59 16.69 0.95 14.72
CA THR A 59 16.63 0.56 13.30
C THR A 59 15.76 1.53 12.51
N LYS A 60 16.14 1.80 11.25
CA LYS A 60 15.27 2.39 10.23
C LYS A 60 14.89 1.36 9.19
N VAL A 61 13.59 1.19 8.97
CA VAL A 61 13.07 0.33 7.92
C VAL A 61 12.53 1.20 6.81
N HIS A 62 13.05 0.99 5.61
CA HIS A 62 12.57 1.61 4.40
C HIS A 62 11.74 0.58 3.63
N VAL A 63 10.77 1.04 2.85
CA VAL A 63 10.09 0.18 1.90
C VAL A 63 11.13 -0.26 0.87
N ALA A 64 11.60 -1.50 0.98
CA ALA A 64 12.29 -2.16 -0.11
C ALA A 64 11.23 -2.46 -1.16
N ASP A 65 11.44 -1.98 -2.39
CA ASP A 65 10.55 -2.31 -3.50
C ASP A 65 10.41 -3.83 -3.59
N ALA A 66 9.18 -4.33 -3.76
CA ALA A 66 8.89 -5.75 -3.92
C ALA A 66 9.28 -6.24 -5.33
N GLY A 67 10.44 -5.83 -5.81
CA GLY A 67 11.16 -6.40 -6.93
C GLY A 67 12.34 -7.20 -6.37
N ALA A 68 12.37 -8.49 -6.66
CA ALA A 68 13.37 -9.43 -6.18
C ALA A 68 14.81 -8.88 -6.16
N GLY A 69 15.50 -9.06 -5.02
CA GLY A 69 16.96 -8.93 -4.91
C GLY A 69 17.47 -7.51 -4.72
N ALA A 70 17.71 -7.13 -3.46
CA ALA A 70 18.32 -5.86 -3.11
C ALA A 70 19.77 -5.76 -3.61
N ALA A 71 20.07 -4.75 -4.43
CA ALA A 71 21.41 -4.22 -4.63
C ALA A 71 21.45 -2.75 -4.19
N LYS A 72 22.25 -2.46 -3.17
CA LYS A 72 22.58 -1.09 -2.75
C LYS A 72 23.58 -0.48 -3.72
N SER A 73 23.12 0.41 -4.60
CA SER A 73 23.92 1.60 -4.95
C SER A 73 23.08 2.68 -5.63
N ALA A 74 23.27 3.92 -5.15
CA ALA A 74 22.94 5.20 -5.77
C ALA A 74 21.46 5.62 -5.79
N LEU A 75 21.06 6.30 -4.70
CA LEU A 75 19.98 7.29 -4.59
C LEU A 75 18.62 6.89 -5.21
N SER A 76 17.98 5.85 -4.66
CA SER A 76 16.52 5.79 -4.62
C SER A 76 16.02 6.60 -3.42
N SER A 77 14.92 7.33 -3.57
CA SER A 77 14.20 7.90 -2.43
C SER A 77 13.58 6.74 -1.66
N ASP A 78 14.37 6.06 -0.83
CA ASP A 78 13.91 5.01 0.08
C ASP A 78 12.84 5.61 0.99
N LYS A 79 11.56 5.38 0.66
CA LYS A 79 10.43 5.83 1.47
C LYS A 79 10.59 5.14 2.83
N LEU A 80 10.90 5.93 3.86
CA LEU A 80 10.99 5.44 5.22
C LEU A 80 9.63 4.88 5.63
N LEU A 81 9.60 3.60 5.99
CA LEU A 81 8.39 2.95 6.49
C LEU A 81 8.21 3.27 7.97
N TYR A 82 9.26 3.07 8.78
CA TYR A 82 9.29 3.51 10.17
C TYR A 82 10.72 3.62 10.70
N SER A 83 10.88 4.41 11.78
CA SER A 83 12.08 4.45 12.61
C SER A 83 11.75 3.85 13.98
N LEU A 84 12.56 2.92 14.48
CA LEU A 84 12.46 2.34 15.80
C LEU A 84 13.60 2.87 16.67
N GLU A 85 13.27 3.39 17.85
CA GLU A 85 14.19 4.16 18.68
C GLU A 85 13.94 3.88 20.16
N TYR A 86 14.99 3.95 20.97
CA TYR A 86 14.84 4.23 22.40
C TYR A 86 14.69 5.74 22.58
N ALA A 87 13.72 6.19 23.39
CA ALA A 87 13.41 7.59 23.56
C ALA A 87 13.07 7.95 25.01
N GLY A 88 13.08 9.25 25.29
CA GLY A 88 12.72 9.82 26.59
C GLY A 88 13.81 9.66 27.64
N ARG A 89 13.54 10.14 28.86
CA ARG A 89 14.51 10.12 29.97
C ARG A 89 15.10 8.72 30.17
N ASP A 90 16.42 8.64 30.28
CA ASP A 90 17.20 7.40 30.40
C ASP A 90 17.04 6.39 29.24
N LEU A 91 16.41 6.76 28.12
CA LEU A 91 16.19 5.89 26.96
C LEU A 91 15.42 4.61 27.28
N LYS A 92 14.44 4.70 28.20
CA LYS A 92 13.64 3.54 28.65
C LYS A 92 12.42 3.23 27.78
N LEU A 93 11.95 4.19 26.98
CA LEU A 93 10.76 4.00 26.15
C LEU A 93 11.15 3.49 24.77
N VAL A 94 10.42 2.51 24.25
CA VAL A 94 10.54 2.08 22.87
C VAL A 94 9.55 2.88 22.03
N ARG A 95 10.06 3.67 21.08
CA ARG A 95 9.25 4.49 20.18
C ARG A 95 9.34 3.97 18.76
N MET A 96 8.20 3.70 18.13
CA MET A 96 8.10 3.50 16.68
C MET A 96 7.51 4.75 16.04
N ALA A 97 8.23 5.34 15.09
CA ALA A 97 7.87 6.55 14.39
C ALA A 97 7.51 6.25 12.94
N VAL A 98 6.26 6.53 12.57
CA VAL A 98 5.68 6.25 11.26
C VAL A 98 5.42 7.59 10.54
N PRO A 99 6.10 7.89 9.43
CA PRO A 99 5.94 9.13 8.67
C PRO A 99 4.67 9.09 7.79
N LEU A 100 3.51 9.34 8.39
CA LEU A 100 2.20 9.36 7.73
C LEU A 100 1.57 10.77 7.79
N ARG A 101 1.26 11.32 6.61
CA ARG A 101 0.51 12.58 6.48
C ARG A 101 -0.99 12.33 6.65
N ASP A 102 -1.71 13.33 7.15
CA ASP A 102 -3.14 13.25 7.41
C ASP A 102 -3.95 13.75 6.21
N THR A 103 -3.86 13.05 5.10
CA THR A 103 -4.53 13.41 3.84
C THR A 103 -5.15 12.16 3.23
N GLU A 104 -6.27 12.32 2.53
CA GLU A 104 -7.01 11.20 1.93
C GLU A 104 -6.19 10.40 0.91
N ASN A 105 -5.22 11.05 0.25
CA ASN A 105 -4.33 10.42 -0.74
C ASN A 105 -3.08 9.77 -0.10
N GLU A 106 -2.99 9.68 1.22
CA GLU A 106 -1.86 8.99 1.87
C GLU A 106 -2.16 7.49 2.01
N ASN A 107 -1.18 6.64 1.69
CA ASN A 107 -1.35 5.19 1.77
C ASN A 107 -1.11 4.69 3.19
N LEU A 108 -2.18 4.52 3.96
CA LEU A 108 -2.20 3.92 5.30
C LEU A 108 -1.88 2.42 5.25
N LEU A 109 -2.33 1.70 4.22
CA LEU A 109 -2.19 0.24 4.12
C LEU A 109 -0.73 -0.21 4.20
N ASP A 110 0.21 0.57 3.66
CA ASP A 110 1.65 0.29 3.73
C ASP A 110 2.16 0.12 5.17
N TYR A 111 1.50 0.75 6.15
CA TYR A 111 1.97 0.83 7.53
C TYR A 111 1.18 -0.06 8.50
N LEU A 112 0.03 -0.60 8.11
CA LEU A 112 -0.88 -1.29 9.04
C LEU A 112 -0.21 -2.50 9.69
N GLU A 113 0.38 -3.41 8.91
CA GLU A 113 0.96 -4.65 9.46
C GLU A 113 2.02 -4.36 10.54
N VAL A 114 2.99 -3.49 10.23
CA VAL A 114 4.07 -3.14 11.16
C VAL A 114 3.55 -2.39 12.40
N CYS A 115 2.51 -1.56 12.25
CA CYS A 115 1.89 -0.87 13.39
C CYS A 115 1.13 -1.82 14.30
N ILE A 116 0.33 -2.72 13.74
CA ILE A 116 -0.47 -3.65 14.52
C ILE A 116 0.45 -4.64 15.25
N ASP A 117 1.54 -5.09 14.62
CA ASP A 117 2.57 -5.94 15.24
C ASP A 117 3.35 -5.21 16.35
N PHE A 118 3.60 -3.91 16.20
CA PHE A 118 4.20 -3.10 17.25
C PHE A 118 3.26 -2.97 18.46
N ILE A 119 1.97 -2.70 18.24
CA ILE A 119 0.98 -2.63 19.31
C ILE A 119 0.87 -3.98 20.03
N ASP A 120 0.77 -5.09 19.29
CA ASP A 120 0.61 -6.42 19.89
C ASP A 120 1.80 -6.81 20.79
N ARG A 121 3.03 -6.59 20.33
CA ARG A 121 4.23 -6.84 21.13
C ARG A 121 4.30 -5.90 22.33
N GLY A 122 4.09 -4.61 22.11
CA GLY A 122 4.16 -3.62 23.18
C GLY A 122 3.15 -3.86 24.30
N ARG A 123 1.95 -4.37 23.98
CA ARG A 123 0.92 -4.74 24.98
C ARG A 123 1.27 -5.98 25.80
N LYS A 124 2.10 -6.89 25.25
CA LYS A 124 2.58 -8.09 25.95
C LYS A 124 3.75 -7.79 26.88
N GLU A 125 4.59 -6.83 26.49
CA GLU A 125 5.80 -6.43 27.23
C GLU A 125 5.53 -5.30 28.25
N GLY A 126 4.46 -4.53 28.05
CA GLY A 126 4.05 -3.44 28.92
C GLY A 126 2.80 -2.75 28.40
N SER A 127 2.78 -1.41 28.39
CA SER A 127 1.68 -0.61 27.84
C SER A 127 2.11 0.25 26.66
N VAL A 128 1.19 0.43 25.71
CA VAL A 128 1.38 1.17 24.45
C VAL A 128 0.52 2.44 24.45
N LEU A 129 1.16 3.57 24.15
CA LEU A 129 0.48 4.78 23.69
C LEU A 129 0.55 4.86 22.17
N ALA A 130 -0.58 4.87 21.48
CA ALA A 130 -0.67 5.24 20.08
C ALA A 130 -1.14 6.69 19.95
N HIS A 131 -0.38 7.51 19.23
CA HIS A 131 -0.73 8.92 19.07
C HIS A 131 -0.42 9.42 17.65
N CYS A 132 -1.13 10.47 17.27
CA CYS A 132 -0.75 11.32 16.15
C CYS A 132 -0.61 12.76 16.64
N PHE A 133 -0.83 13.75 15.76
CA PHE A 133 -0.80 15.15 16.20
C PHE A 133 -1.98 15.46 17.13
N ALA A 134 -3.22 15.23 16.68
CA ALA A 134 -4.43 15.55 17.42
C ALA A 134 -5.06 14.37 18.18
N GLY A 135 -4.63 13.14 17.89
CA GLY A 135 -5.28 11.92 18.41
C GLY A 135 -6.64 11.60 17.75
N VAL A 136 -6.92 12.19 16.59
CA VAL A 136 -8.25 12.14 15.94
C VAL A 136 -8.28 11.21 14.72
N SER A 137 -7.34 11.35 13.79
CA SER A 137 -7.39 10.67 12.48
C SER A 137 -6.35 9.56 12.34
N ARG A 138 -5.06 9.87 12.09
CA ARG A 138 -4.01 8.87 11.82
C ARG A 138 -3.88 7.75 12.87
N SER A 139 -3.73 8.09 14.15
CA SER A 139 -3.62 7.08 15.22
C SER A 139 -4.93 6.33 15.43
N ALA A 140 -6.07 7.00 15.25
CA ALA A 140 -7.38 6.36 15.33
C ALA A 140 -7.56 5.33 14.21
N ALA A 141 -7.13 5.64 12.99
CA ALA A 141 -7.19 4.72 11.85
C ALA A 141 -6.35 3.45 12.12
N VAL A 142 -5.13 3.61 12.64
CA VAL A 142 -4.26 2.49 13.00
C VAL A 142 -4.86 1.65 14.14
N ILE A 143 -5.40 2.28 15.19
CA ILE A 143 -6.06 1.54 16.28
C ILE A 143 -7.33 0.85 15.80
N THR A 144 -8.10 1.48 14.90
CA THR A 144 -9.28 0.86 14.29
C THR A 144 -8.87 -0.42 13.55
N ALA A 145 -7.83 -0.36 12.70
CA ALA A 145 -7.28 -1.56 12.05
C ALA A 145 -6.82 -2.63 13.04
N TYR A 146 -6.20 -2.21 14.16
CA TYR A 146 -5.79 -3.13 15.23
C TYR A 146 -6.99 -3.86 15.84
N LEU A 147 -8.07 -3.15 16.16
CA LEU A 147 -9.30 -3.73 16.70
C LEU A 147 -9.98 -4.63 15.67
N MET A 148 -10.07 -4.21 14.41
CA MET A 148 -10.59 -5.04 13.31
C MET A 148 -9.84 -6.38 13.22
N ARG A 149 -8.50 -6.35 13.24
CA ARG A 149 -7.67 -7.57 13.12
C ARG A 149 -7.76 -8.47 14.35
N THR A 150 -7.78 -7.91 15.56
CA THR A 150 -7.69 -8.68 16.81
C THR A 150 -9.04 -9.13 17.35
N GLU A 151 -10.11 -8.37 17.08
CA GLU A 151 -11.46 -8.63 17.56
C GLU A 151 -12.41 -9.05 16.43
N HIS A 152 -11.91 -9.18 15.19
CA HIS A 152 -12.69 -9.55 13.99
C HIS A 152 -13.93 -8.67 13.77
N LEU A 153 -13.78 -7.38 14.03
CA LEU A 153 -14.83 -6.38 13.88
C LEU A 153 -14.84 -5.80 12.46
N SER A 154 -16.03 -5.46 11.97
CA SER A 154 -16.17 -4.62 10.78
C SER A 154 -15.54 -3.25 11.02
N VAL A 155 -15.26 -2.48 9.95
CA VAL A 155 -14.73 -1.11 10.13
C VAL A 155 -15.68 -0.24 10.96
N GLU A 156 -16.99 -0.38 10.76
CA GLU A 156 -18.01 0.35 11.52
C GLU A 156 -17.99 -0.02 13.00
N ASP A 157 -18.01 -1.32 13.32
CA ASP A 157 -18.03 -1.81 14.71
C ASP A 157 -16.73 -1.47 15.45
N ALA A 158 -15.58 -1.60 14.77
CA ALA A 158 -14.28 -1.25 15.35
C ALA A 158 -14.16 0.25 15.67
N LEU A 159 -14.66 1.09 14.77
CA LEU A 159 -14.65 2.54 14.96
C LEU A 159 -15.64 2.99 16.04
N GLU A 160 -16.83 2.38 16.11
CA GLU A 160 -17.78 2.62 17.19
C GLU A 160 -17.20 2.17 18.54
N SER A 161 -16.54 1.02 18.59
CA SER A 161 -15.87 0.55 19.80
C SER A 161 -14.76 1.49 20.26
N LEU A 162 -13.98 2.06 19.33
CA LEU A 162 -12.98 3.08 19.67
C LEU A 162 -13.62 4.37 20.20
N ARG A 163 -14.77 4.78 19.63
CA ARG A 163 -15.52 5.97 20.07
C ARG A 163 -16.08 5.85 21.49
N GLN A 164 -16.37 4.63 21.95
CA GLN A 164 -16.75 4.40 23.36
C GLN A 164 -15.65 4.82 24.34
N SER A 165 -14.38 4.73 23.93
CA SER A 165 -13.23 5.19 24.72
C SER A 165 -12.86 6.65 24.45
N CYS A 166 -13.00 7.13 23.21
CA CYS A 166 -12.64 8.48 22.80
C CYS A 166 -13.62 9.00 21.73
N GLU A 167 -14.61 9.79 22.15
CA GLU A 167 -15.73 10.24 21.30
C GLU A 167 -15.28 11.01 20.05
N ASN A 168 -14.18 11.75 20.13
CA ASN A 168 -13.72 12.66 19.07
C ASN A 168 -12.91 11.98 17.95
N VAL A 169 -12.77 10.65 17.95
CA VAL A 169 -12.03 9.96 16.88
C VAL A 169 -12.79 10.03 15.55
N CYS A 170 -12.06 10.41 14.51
CA CYS A 170 -12.57 10.58 13.16
C CYS A 170 -11.41 10.46 12.17
N PRO A 171 -11.06 9.24 11.72
CA PRO A 171 -10.19 9.04 10.55
C PRO A 171 -10.71 9.82 9.34
N ASN A 172 -9.81 10.36 8.53
CA ASN A 172 -10.23 10.98 7.25
C ASN A 172 -10.85 9.94 6.30
N ASP A 173 -11.60 10.42 5.31
CA ASP A 173 -12.36 9.56 4.40
C ASP A 173 -11.48 8.57 3.63
N GLY A 174 -10.30 9.01 3.19
CA GLY A 174 -9.34 8.14 2.50
C GLY A 174 -8.80 7.01 3.38
N PHE A 175 -8.64 7.24 4.68
CA PHE A 175 -8.29 6.19 5.64
C PHE A 175 -9.47 5.26 5.92
N LEU A 176 -10.70 5.76 6.02
CA LEU A 176 -11.89 4.92 6.18
C LEU A 176 -12.08 3.98 4.98
N GLU A 177 -11.90 4.49 3.76
CA GLU A 177 -11.95 3.66 2.55
C GLU A 177 -10.84 2.60 2.56
N GLN A 178 -9.62 2.94 3.01
CA GLN A 178 -8.55 1.98 3.16
C GLN A 178 -8.84 0.90 4.22
N LEU A 179 -9.51 1.25 5.32
CA LEU A 179 -9.93 0.26 6.32
C LEU A 179 -10.99 -0.70 5.75
N LYS A 180 -11.91 -0.24 4.90
CA LYS A 180 -12.83 -1.14 4.15
C LYS A 180 -12.07 -2.09 3.22
N LEU A 181 -11.00 -1.61 2.57
CA LEU A 181 -10.13 -2.49 1.77
C LEU A 181 -9.41 -3.51 2.66
N PHE A 182 -8.94 -3.10 3.84
CA PHE A 182 -8.32 -3.99 4.81
C PHE A 182 -9.28 -5.08 5.31
N GLU A 183 -10.53 -4.74 5.59
CA GLU A 183 -11.61 -5.71 5.86
C GLU A 183 -11.85 -6.65 4.67
N GLY A 184 -11.96 -6.10 3.46
CA GLY A 184 -12.14 -6.88 2.23
C GLY A 184 -10.97 -7.82 1.89
N MET A 185 -9.77 -7.54 2.41
CA MET A 185 -8.60 -8.42 2.33
C MET A 185 -8.48 -9.40 3.53
N GLY A 186 -9.51 -9.47 4.39
CA GLY A 186 -9.54 -10.39 5.52
C GLY A 186 -8.67 -9.95 6.70
N PHE A 187 -8.61 -8.65 6.96
CA PHE A 187 -7.82 -8.03 8.06
C PHE A 187 -6.32 -8.29 7.95
N LYS A 188 -5.84 -8.39 6.71
CA LYS A 188 -4.42 -8.52 6.37
C LYS A 188 -4.14 -7.79 5.07
N VAL A 189 -3.05 -7.02 5.01
CA VAL A 189 -2.66 -6.34 3.77
C VAL A 189 -1.98 -7.36 2.84
N ASP A 190 -2.76 -7.87 1.88
CA ASP A 190 -2.24 -8.72 0.80
C ASP A 190 -1.95 -7.87 -0.44
N HIS A 191 -0.67 -7.54 -0.64
CA HIS A 191 -0.18 -6.78 -1.79
C HIS A 191 -0.39 -7.49 -3.13
N SER A 192 -0.60 -8.80 -3.13
CA SER A 192 -0.87 -9.57 -4.35
C SER A 192 -2.34 -9.57 -4.75
N SER A 193 -3.23 -9.17 -3.83
CA SER A 193 -4.67 -9.18 -4.04
C SER A 193 -5.10 -8.20 -5.15
N PRO A 194 -6.12 -8.53 -5.94
CA PRO A 194 -6.71 -7.59 -6.91
C PRO A 194 -7.20 -6.29 -6.24
N ILE A 195 -7.67 -6.37 -4.99
CA ILE A 195 -8.13 -5.23 -4.19
C ILE A 195 -6.98 -4.23 -4.00
N TYR A 196 -5.84 -4.69 -3.49
CA TYR A 196 -4.67 -3.84 -3.24
C TYR A 196 -4.08 -3.27 -4.53
N LYS A 197 -3.93 -4.10 -5.57
CA LYS A 197 -3.42 -3.64 -6.88
C LYS A 197 -4.27 -2.53 -7.47
N ARG A 198 -5.60 -2.64 -7.42
CA ARG A 198 -6.52 -1.60 -7.87
C ARG A 198 -6.40 -0.33 -7.05
N PHE A 199 -6.32 -0.45 -5.74
CA PHE A 199 -6.10 0.70 -4.86
C PHE A 199 -4.79 1.41 -5.17
N ARG A 200 -3.69 0.66 -5.30
CA ARG A 200 -2.37 1.20 -5.67
C ARG A 200 -2.40 1.90 -7.02
N LEU A 201 -3.08 1.32 -8.00
CA LEU A 201 -3.24 1.87 -9.33
C LEU A 201 -4.07 3.17 -9.32
N LYS A 202 -5.17 3.21 -8.57
CA LYS A 202 -5.99 4.41 -8.35
C LYS A 202 -5.15 5.53 -7.75
N LEU A 203 -4.41 5.23 -6.67
CA LEU A 203 -3.54 6.20 -6.01
C LEU A 203 -2.43 6.72 -6.93
N LEU A 204 -1.87 5.85 -7.77
CA LEU A 204 -0.90 6.27 -8.79
C LEU A 204 -1.53 7.24 -9.80
N GLY A 205 -2.76 7.00 -10.23
CA GLY A 205 -3.50 7.87 -11.13
C GLY A 205 -3.81 9.24 -10.54
N GLU A 206 -4.28 9.31 -9.30
CA GLU A 206 -4.54 10.57 -8.60
C GLU A 206 -3.28 11.42 -8.42
N ASN A 207 -2.16 10.78 -8.08
CA ASN A 207 -0.86 11.47 -8.00
C ASN A 207 -0.45 12.04 -9.36
N HIS A 208 -0.59 11.27 -10.44
CA HIS A 208 -0.25 11.76 -11.77
C HIS A 208 -1.14 12.94 -12.21
N LEU A 209 -2.46 12.84 -11.98
CA LEU A 209 -3.43 13.88 -12.36
C LEU A 209 -3.30 15.16 -11.54
N SER A 210 -2.77 15.08 -10.31
CA SER A 210 -2.44 16.25 -9.49
C SER A 210 -1.15 16.97 -9.92
N GLY A 211 -0.54 16.57 -11.04
CA GLY A 211 0.65 17.21 -11.61
C GLY A 211 1.96 16.76 -10.96
N LEU A 212 1.92 15.76 -10.06
CA LEU A 212 3.13 15.14 -9.55
C LEU A 212 3.74 14.26 -10.64
N ARG A 213 5.02 14.47 -10.94
CA ARG A 213 5.76 13.54 -11.80
C ARG A 213 5.71 12.17 -11.16
N ILE A 214 5.44 11.15 -11.97
CA ILE A 214 5.49 9.77 -11.50
C ILE A 214 6.94 9.46 -11.20
N ASP A 215 7.20 9.14 -9.94
CA ASP A 215 8.48 8.56 -9.56
C ASP A 215 8.58 7.18 -10.22
N SER A 216 9.65 6.94 -11.00
CA SER A 216 9.91 5.65 -11.66
C SER A 216 9.98 4.51 -10.64
N SER A 217 10.32 4.80 -9.38
CA SER A 217 10.28 3.83 -8.27
C SER A 217 8.88 3.29 -7.96
N LYS A 218 7.81 4.01 -8.35
CA LYS A 218 6.41 3.56 -8.15
C LYS A 218 5.92 2.64 -9.28
N LEU A 219 6.68 2.52 -10.37
CA LEU A 219 6.39 1.62 -11.48
C LEU A 219 7.02 0.24 -11.21
N GLY A 220 6.33 -0.83 -11.59
CA GLY A 220 6.88 -2.18 -11.43
C GLY A 220 8.15 -2.38 -12.27
N ALA A 221 9.07 -3.22 -11.79
CA ALA A 221 10.31 -3.51 -12.48
C ALA A 221 10.08 -4.04 -13.91
N ASP A 222 11.06 -3.82 -14.80
CA ASP A 222 11.01 -4.37 -16.15
C ASP A 222 11.37 -5.86 -16.13
N PRO A 223 10.41 -6.78 -16.38
CA PRO A 223 10.68 -8.20 -16.26
C PRO A 223 11.59 -8.74 -17.37
N GLY A 224 11.82 -7.98 -18.45
CA GLY A 224 12.73 -8.38 -19.52
C GLY A 224 14.16 -7.86 -19.35
N MET A 225 14.50 -7.24 -18.22
CA MET A 225 15.88 -6.94 -17.86
C MET A 225 16.53 -8.14 -17.14
N PRO A 226 17.82 -8.46 -17.41
CA PRO A 226 18.53 -9.48 -16.65
C PRO A 226 18.61 -9.07 -15.18
N VAL A 227 18.19 -9.96 -14.27
CA VAL A 227 18.50 -9.82 -12.84
C VAL A 227 19.98 -10.19 -12.69
N GLU A 228 20.82 -9.28 -12.18
CA GLU A 228 22.18 -9.63 -11.79
C GLU A 228 22.11 -10.59 -10.59
N ILE A 229 22.29 -11.88 -10.84
CA ILE A 229 22.28 -12.91 -9.81
C ILE A 229 23.50 -12.71 -8.91
N SER A 230 23.28 -12.09 -7.75
CA SER A 230 24.20 -12.19 -6.63
C SER A 230 24.06 -13.59 -6.04
N SER A 231 25.06 -14.43 -6.26
CA SER A 231 25.15 -15.79 -5.72
C SER A 231 25.01 -15.78 -4.20
N GLY A 232 23.90 -16.33 -3.67
CA GLY A 232 23.76 -16.56 -2.23
C GLY A 232 22.33 -16.53 -1.69
N ALA A 233 21.43 -17.35 -2.23
CA ALA A 233 20.24 -17.78 -1.51
C ALA A 233 19.81 -19.16 -2.03
N GLU A 234 19.92 -20.17 -1.18
CA GLU A 234 19.48 -21.54 -1.47
C GLU A 234 17.98 -21.55 -1.78
N GLU A 235 17.65 -22.13 -2.92
CA GLU A 235 16.30 -22.29 -3.46
C GLU A 235 15.47 -23.22 -2.56
N THR A 236 14.45 -22.67 -1.91
CA THR A 236 13.34 -23.44 -1.31
C THR A 236 11.97 -22.97 -1.79
N THR A 237 11.83 -22.69 -3.09
CA THR A 237 10.54 -22.28 -3.71
C THR A 237 10.26 -22.89 -5.11
N THR A 238 10.69 -24.13 -5.38
CA THR A 238 10.72 -24.69 -6.75
C THR A 238 9.50 -25.52 -7.21
N VAL A 239 8.31 -25.42 -6.59
CA VAL A 239 7.15 -26.22 -7.07
C VAL A 239 5.92 -25.40 -7.48
N GLU A 240 5.66 -24.22 -6.90
CA GLU A 240 4.44 -23.44 -7.22
C GLU A 240 4.63 -22.35 -8.30
N ASN A 241 5.85 -21.81 -8.48
CA ASN A 241 6.09 -20.73 -9.44
C ASN A 241 5.99 -21.15 -10.92
N ASN A 242 6.17 -22.44 -11.25
CA ASN A 242 6.16 -22.94 -12.63
C ASN A 242 4.77 -23.02 -13.30
N ARG A 243 3.69 -22.66 -12.60
CA ARG A 243 2.33 -22.69 -13.18
C ARG A 243 1.77 -21.34 -13.60
N ARG A 244 2.41 -20.24 -13.20
CA ARG A 244 1.88 -18.90 -13.47
C ARG A 244 2.24 -18.45 -14.89
N PRO A 245 1.28 -17.88 -15.64
CA PRO A 245 1.54 -17.44 -17.00
C PRO A 245 2.52 -16.25 -17.05
N THR A 246 3.37 -16.26 -18.07
CA THR A 246 4.21 -15.15 -18.49
C THR A 246 3.70 -14.57 -19.79
N TYR A 247 3.92 -13.27 -19.98
CA TYR A 247 3.46 -12.53 -21.14
C TYR A 247 4.65 -12.02 -21.92
N ARG A 248 4.80 -12.46 -23.17
CA ARG A 248 5.93 -12.14 -24.03
C ARG A 248 5.48 -11.38 -25.27
N CYS A 249 6.32 -10.49 -25.79
CA CYS A 249 6.04 -9.83 -27.06
C CYS A 249 5.96 -10.86 -28.20
N ARG A 250 4.88 -10.84 -29.00
CA ARG A 250 4.71 -11.81 -30.10
C ARG A 250 5.74 -11.68 -31.23
N LYS A 251 6.36 -10.51 -31.39
CA LYS A 251 7.37 -10.23 -32.44
C LYS A 251 8.77 -10.71 -32.05
N CYS A 252 9.24 -10.38 -30.85
CA CYS A 252 10.63 -10.67 -30.42
C CYS A 252 10.74 -11.60 -29.21
N ARG A 253 9.62 -12.08 -28.66
CA ARG A 253 9.52 -12.98 -27.49
C ARG A 253 10.11 -12.44 -26.18
N ARG A 254 10.50 -11.15 -26.15
CA ARG A 254 10.90 -10.47 -24.92
C ARG A 254 9.79 -10.54 -23.88
N LEU A 255 10.14 -10.85 -22.63
CA LEU A 255 9.21 -10.81 -21.50
C LEU A 255 8.73 -9.37 -21.27
N VAL A 256 7.41 -9.17 -21.16
CA VAL A 256 6.79 -7.84 -21.02
C VAL A 256 5.93 -7.72 -19.76
N ALA A 257 5.41 -8.83 -19.23
CA ALA A 257 4.75 -8.88 -17.94
C ALA A 257 4.80 -10.29 -17.34
N LEU A 258 4.66 -10.36 -16.02
CA LEU A 258 4.45 -11.57 -15.24
C LEU A 258 2.99 -11.62 -14.80
N HIS A 259 2.50 -12.80 -14.41
CA HIS A 259 1.14 -12.93 -13.87
C HIS A 259 0.90 -12.02 -12.67
N GLU A 260 1.91 -11.81 -11.83
CA GLU A 260 1.80 -10.91 -10.67
C GLU A 260 1.53 -9.45 -11.05
N HIS A 261 1.87 -9.02 -12.26
CA HIS A 261 1.57 -7.67 -12.73
C HIS A 261 0.14 -7.53 -13.26
N VAL A 262 -0.59 -8.62 -13.43
CA VAL A 262 -1.96 -8.60 -13.97
C VAL A 262 -2.92 -8.05 -12.92
N ILE A 263 -3.82 -7.17 -13.39
CA ILE A 263 -4.95 -6.65 -12.63
C ILE A 263 -6.21 -7.37 -13.13
N ASP A 264 -6.70 -8.27 -12.29
CA ASP A 264 -7.93 -9.00 -12.58
C ASP A 264 -9.14 -8.07 -12.52
N HIS A 265 -10.18 -8.44 -13.29
CA HIS A 265 -11.43 -7.70 -13.32
C HIS A 265 -12.65 -8.57 -13.58
N VAL A 266 -13.75 -8.18 -12.94
CA VAL A 266 -15.07 -8.80 -13.04
C VAL A 266 -15.80 -8.21 -14.25
N PRO A 267 -16.34 -9.05 -15.16
CA PRO A 267 -17.10 -8.58 -16.31
C PRO A 267 -18.23 -7.61 -15.94
N GLY A 268 -18.25 -6.44 -16.59
CA GLY A 268 -19.28 -5.42 -16.41
C GLY A 268 -19.18 -4.56 -15.15
N GLU A 269 -18.14 -4.71 -14.32
CA GLU A 269 -17.94 -3.85 -13.14
C GLU A 269 -17.45 -2.44 -13.52
N GLY A 270 -17.69 -1.44 -12.66
CA GLY A 270 -17.26 -0.06 -12.89
C GLY A 270 -18.40 0.93 -12.83
N GLU A 271 -18.19 2.16 -13.30
CA GLU A 271 -19.20 3.21 -13.25
C GLU A 271 -20.48 2.81 -14.00
N THR A 272 -21.61 2.86 -13.29
CA THR A 272 -22.94 2.51 -13.81
C THR A 272 -23.37 3.39 -14.98
N ALA A 273 -22.79 4.59 -15.11
CA ALA A 273 -22.94 5.48 -16.25
C ALA A 273 -22.50 4.84 -17.59
N PHE A 274 -21.64 3.82 -17.56
CA PHE A 274 -21.17 3.07 -18.74
C PHE A 274 -21.76 1.65 -18.82
N GLY A 275 -22.95 1.46 -18.24
CA GLY A 275 -23.64 0.16 -18.12
C GLY A 275 -23.54 -0.71 -19.37
N TRP A 276 -23.04 -1.93 -19.16
CA TRP A 276 -22.83 -2.93 -20.21
C TRP A 276 -24.17 -3.46 -20.75
N ASN A 277 -24.67 -2.84 -21.82
CA ASN A 277 -25.84 -3.33 -22.55
C ASN A 277 -25.43 -4.37 -23.60
N LYS A 278 -25.27 -5.63 -23.18
CA LYS A 278 -25.16 -6.73 -24.16
C LYS A 278 -26.52 -6.87 -24.87
N ARG A 279 -26.57 -6.69 -26.20
CA ARG A 279 -27.71 -7.13 -27.01
C ARG A 279 -27.91 -8.62 -26.75
N ARG A 280 -29.04 -9.01 -26.16
CA ARG A 280 -29.41 -10.41 -25.88
C ARG A 280 -29.46 -11.19 -27.20
N GLY A 281 -28.39 -11.89 -27.53
CA GLY A 281 -28.29 -12.76 -28.70
C GLY A 281 -27.56 -14.07 -28.41
N GLY A 282 -27.57 -14.54 -27.15
CA GLY A 282 -26.90 -15.77 -26.72
C GLY A 282 -27.83 -16.67 -25.91
N ASN A 283 -27.78 -17.97 -26.22
CA ASN A 283 -28.63 -19.04 -25.68
C ASN A 283 -28.53 -19.14 -24.13
N PRO A 284 -29.64 -19.25 -23.37
CA PRO A 284 -29.63 -19.15 -21.89
C PRO A 284 -29.00 -20.34 -21.15
N PHE A 285 -28.63 -21.42 -21.86
CA PHE A 285 -28.20 -22.69 -21.27
C PHE A 285 -26.69 -22.91 -21.20
N ASN A 286 -25.86 -21.96 -21.66
CA ASN A 286 -24.40 -22.09 -21.60
C ASN A 286 -23.81 -21.30 -20.42
N LYS A 287 -23.99 -21.82 -19.20
CA LYS A 287 -23.34 -21.32 -17.95
C LYS A 287 -21.91 -21.86 -17.79
N SER A 288 -21.13 -21.81 -18.86
CA SER A 288 -19.69 -22.07 -18.82
C SER A 288 -19.05 -21.26 -19.93
N ASN A 289 -18.40 -20.16 -19.55
CA ASN A 289 -17.16 -19.64 -20.12
C ASN A 289 -16.93 -18.27 -19.52
N GLU A 290 -15.86 -18.15 -18.74
CA GLU A 290 -15.17 -16.88 -18.50
C GLU A 290 -15.25 -16.05 -19.78
N SER A 291 -15.82 -14.85 -19.72
CA SER A 291 -15.86 -13.98 -20.88
C SER A 291 -14.42 -13.58 -21.19
N ASP A 292 -13.82 -14.31 -22.12
CA ASP A 292 -12.39 -14.27 -22.36
C ASP A 292 -12.02 -12.92 -22.97
N CYS A 293 -11.55 -11.99 -22.12
CA CYS A 293 -11.29 -10.60 -22.52
C CYS A 293 -10.28 -10.56 -23.68
N SER A 294 -10.45 -9.63 -24.62
CA SER A 294 -9.53 -9.49 -25.78
C SER A 294 -8.13 -8.99 -25.39
N SER A 295 -8.02 -8.45 -24.18
CA SER A 295 -6.83 -7.82 -23.64
C SER A 295 -6.69 -8.13 -22.16
N ILE A 296 -5.47 -8.06 -21.66
CA ILE A 296 -5.17 -8.05 -20.23
C ILE A 296 -4.86 -6.62 -19.79
N PHE A 297 -5.08 -6.34 -18.51
CA PHE A 297 -4.68 -5.09 -17.87
C PHE A 297 -3.58 -5.40 -16.88
N ILE A 298 -2.56 -4.57 -16.85
CA ILE A 298 -1.41 -4.74 -15.98
C ILE A 298 -1.10 -3.47 -15.20
N GLU A 299 -0.37 -3.60 -14.11
CA GLU A 299 0.24 -2.46 -13.45
C GLU A 299 1.30 -1.84 -14.37
N PRO A 300 1.54 -0.52 -14.30
CA PRO A 300 2.52 0.12 -15.17
C PRO A 300 3.94 -0.30 -14.78
N LEU A 301 4.74 -0.61 -15.79
CA LEU A 301 6.09 -1.15 -15.64
C LEU A 301 7.12 -0.19 -16.23
N ARG A 302 8.35 -0.22 -15.70
CA ARG A 302 9.44 0.69 -16.09
C ARG A 302 9.85 0.62 -17.56
N TRP A 303 9.51 -0.43 -18.31
CA TRP A 303 9.74 -0.46 -19.77
C TRP A 303 8.77 0.41 -20.56
N MET A 304 7.66 0.86 -19.95
CA MET A 304 6.63 1.68 -20.58
C MET A 304 7.07 3.16 -20.66
N LYS A 305 8.05 3.45 -21.53
CA LYS A 305 8.71 4.78 -21.62
C LYS A 305 7.75 5.97 -21.61
N ALA A 306 6.69 5.94 -22.41
CA ALA A 306 5.72 7.04 -22.48
C ALA A 306 5.02 7.32 -21.12
N VAL A 307 4.83 6.28 -20.31
CA VAL A 307 4.26 6.40 -18.95
C VAL A 307 5.27 7.04 -18.01
N GLU A 308 6.53 6.60 -18.06
CA GLU A 308 7.63 7.17 -17.27
C GLU A 308 7.94 8.63 -17.66
N GLU A 309 7.80 8.97 -18.93
CA GLU A 309 7.91 10.34 -19.47
C GLU A 309 6.72 11.24 -19.09
N GLY A 310 5.66 10.67 -18.51
CA GLY A 310 4.51 11.40 -17.98
C GLY A 310 3.43 11.74 -19.01
N ALA A 311 3.31 10.96 -20.10
CA ALA A 311 2.21 11.15 -21.05
C ALA A 311 0.86 10.74 -20.43
N LEU A 312 -0.21 11.46 -20.81
CA LEU A 312 -1.58 11.22 -20.32
C LEU A 312 -2.26 10.00 -20.96
N GLU A 313 -1.85 9.66 -22.18
CA GLU A 313 -2.28 8.47 -22.89
C GLU A 313 -1.31 8.16 -24.03
N GLY A 314 -1.33 6.93 -24.53
CA GLY A 314 -0.48 6.57 -25.64
C GLY A 314 -0.37 5.07 -25.93
N LYS A 315 0.46 4.75 -26.92
CA LYS A 315 0.74 3.37 -27.32
C LYS A 315 1.75 2.75 -26.36
N LEU A 316 1.49 1.51 -25.95
CA LEU A 316 2.50 0.68 -25.30
C LEU A 316 3.30 -0.07 -26.36
N SER A 317 4.60 0.22 -26.46
CA SER A 317 5.53 -0.35 -27.45
C SER A 317 6.59 -1.21 -26.78
N CYS A 318 6.89 -2.38 -27.35
CA CYS A 318 7.93 -3.28 -26.82
C CYS A 318 9.29 -2.59 -26.81
N ALA A 319 9.95 -2.51 -25.65
CA ALA A 319 11.23 -1.82 -25.47
C ALA A 319 12.40 -2.36 -26.32
N HIS A 320 12.29 -3.57 -26.91
CA HIS A 320 13.33 -4.16 -27.75
C HIS A 320 13.07 -4.06 -29.26
N CYS A 321 11.81 -4.12 -29.71
CA CYS A 321 11.50 -4.24 -31.15
C CYS A 321 10.45 -3.24 -31.66
N ASP A 322 10.03 -2.31 -30.80
CA ASP A 322 9.05 -1.25 -31.02
C ASP A 322 7.69 -1.71 -31.54
N ALA A 323 7.39 -3.02 -31.48
CA ALA A 323 6.08 -3.53 -31.80
C ALA A 323 5.04 -2.95 -30.83
N ARG A 324 3.94 -2.43 -31.38
CA ARG A 324 2.79 -2.01 -30.58
C ARG A 324 2.16 -3.22 -29.88
N LEU A 325 2.20 -3.23 -28.55
CA LEU A 325 1.64 -4.27 -27.70
C LEU A 325 0.22 -3.91 -27.22
N GLY A 326 -0.05 -2.61 -27.06
CA GLY A 326 -1.34 -2.16 -26.56
C GLY A 326 -1.45 -0.64 -26.45
N TYR A 327 -2.15 -0.18 -25.42
CA TYR A 327 -2.50 1.22 -25.19
C TYR A 327 -2.62 1.49 -23.69
N PHE A 328 -2.36 2.72 -23.28
CA PHE A 328 -2.62 3.16 -21.92
C PHE A 328 -3.32 4.52 -21.90
N THR A 329 -4.06 4.79 -20.84
CA THR A 329 -4.63 6.10 -20.53
C THR A 329 -4.90 6.21 -19.05
N TRP A 330 -4.64 7.39 -18.49
CA TRP A 330 -4.90 7.67 -17.08
C TRP A 330 -6.38 7.89 -16.77
N ALA A 331 -7.19 8.24 -17.77
CA ALA A 331 -8.65 8.41 -17.62
C ALA A 331 -9.38 7.06 -17.52
N GLY A 332 -8.78 5.99 -18.04
CA GLY A 332 -9.32 4.64 -18.05
C GLY A 332 -9.90 4.19 -19.37
N LEU A 333 -10.21 2.89 -19.45
CA LEU A 333 -10.73 2.23 -20.65
C LEU A 333 -11.79 1.20 -20.29
N GLN A 334 -12.80 1.07 -21.15
CA GLN A 334 -13.73 -0.05 -21.09
C GLN A 334 -13.11 -1.30 -21.72
N CYS A 335 -13.09 -2.39 -20.95
CA CYS A 335 -12.72 -3.72 -21.43
C CYS A 335 -13.80 -4.29 -22.35
N SER A 336 -13.43 -5.25 -23.21
CA SER A 336 -14.38 -6.01 -24.05
C SER A 336 -15.32 -6.92 -23.26
N CYS A 337 -15.24 -6.98 -21.94
CA CYS A 337 -16.22 -7.62 -21.06
C CYS A 337 -17.15 -6.60 -20.37
N GLY A 338 -16.88 -5.30 -20.55
CA GLY A 338 -17.66 -4.19 -20.00
C GLY A 338 -17.11 -3.54 -18.77
N SER A 339 -16.08 -4.15 -18.18
CA SER A 339 -15.41 -3.59 -17.01
C SER A 339 -14.76 -2.25 -17.35
N TRP A 340 -14.96 -1.23 -16.52
CA TRP A 340 -14.25 0.03 -16.62
C TRP A 340 -13.00 0.01 -15.73
N ILE A 341 -11.83 0.17 -16.32
CA ILE A 341 -10.54 0.13 -15.62
C ILE A 341 -9.91 1.52 -15.63
N THR A 342 -9.58 2.08 -14.47
CA THR A 342 -8.95 3.41 -14.33
C THR A 342 -7.86 3.39 -13.25
N PRO A 343 -6.65 3.92 -13.55
CA PRO A 343 -6.08 4.11 -14.90
C PRO A 343 -5.91 2.76 -15.62
N ALA A 344 -5.80 2.78 -16.95
CA ALA A 344 -5.76 1.56 -17.75
C ALA A 344 -4.42 1.40 -18.49
N PHE A 345 -3.74 0.27 -18.29
CA PHE A 345 -2.57 -0.14 -19.05
C PHE A 345 -2.86 -1.50 -19.70
N GLN A 346 -3.29 -1.46 -20.96
CA GLN A 346 -3.86 -2.59 -21.67
C GLN A 346 -2.83 -3.23 -22.61
N LEU A 347 -2.66 -4.54 -22.53
CA LEU A 347 -1.94 -5.34 -23.54
C LEU A 347 -2.92 -6.21 -24.32
N HIS A 348 -2.90 -6.13 -25.65
CA HIS A 348 -3.78 -6.93 -26.49
C HIS A 348 -3.29 -8.37 -26.57
N LYS A 349 -4.18 -9.35 -26.30
CA LYS A 349 -3.84 -10.79 -26.40
C LYS A 349 -3.34 -11.17 -27.80
N SER A 350 -3.76 -10.46 -28.86
CA SER A 350 -3.30 -10.70 -30.23
C SER A 350 -1.84 -10.29 -30.49
N ARG A 351 -1.24 -9.47 -29.61
CA ARG A 351 0.11 -8.89 -29.73
C ARG A 351 1.12 -9.49 -28.75
N ILE A 352 0.67 -10.36 -27.86
CA ILE A 352 1.49 -11.05 -26.85
C ILE A 352 1.30 -12.56 -26.96
N ASP A 353 2.30 -13.32 -26.53
CA ASP A 353 2.20 -14.74 -26.29
C ASP A 353 2.07 -14.99 -24.79
N ILE A 354 1.23 -15.96 -24.44
CA ILE A 354 1.03 -16.41 -23.06
C ILE A 354 1.68 -17.79 -22.94
N SER A 355 2.58 -17.97 -21.98
CA SER A 355 3.28 -19.24 -21.78
C SER A 355 3.44 -19.50 -20.28
N PRO A 356 3.36 -20.75 -19.80
CA PRO A 356 3.76 -21.05 -18.43
C PRO A 356 5.22 -20.60 -18.20
N MET A 357 5.54 -20.19 -16.96
CA MET A 357 6.89 -19.83 -16.50
C MET A 357 7.90 -20.90 -16.88
#